data_AF-A0A4S8IG66-F1
#
_entry.id   AF-A0A4S8IG66-F1
#
_cell.length_a   1.000
_cell.length_b   1.000
_cell.length_c   1.000
_cell.angle_alpha   90.00
_cell.angle_beta   90.00
_cell.angle_gamma   90.00
#
_symmetry.space_group_name_H-M   'P 1'
#
loop_
_entity.id
_entity.type
_entity.pdbx_description
1 polymer ?
#
loop_
_entity_poly.entity_id
_entity_poly.type
_entity_poly.pdbx_seq_one_letter_code
_entity_poly.pdbx_strand_id
1 'polypeptide(L)'
;MVDVERRLLTNALLDVSNQHFVLLSETCIPLFDFSFTHRYLMRSKYSFVETFDDPGPGVKGRYDPKLQSEITTNNGVAVVIVNETACYARSHELGKGVIVLDKHYIPTVLTIRAPHFIANRSLTWTMWKKDHKGHSATFS
;
A
#
# COMPACT_ATOMS: atom_id res chain seq x y z
N MET A 1 -3.06 -8.78 9.13
CA MET A 1 -2.91 -8.82 7.66
C MET A 1 -1.54 -8.29 7.24
N VAL A 2 -1.08 -7.15 7.76
CA VAL A 2 0.28 -6.60 7.54
C VAL A 2 1.41 -7.63 7.67
N ASP A 3 1.39 -8.49 8.70
CA ASP A 3 2.43 -9.52 8.88
C ASP A 3 2.51 -10.50 7.72
N VAL A 4 1.36 -10.89 7.19
CA VAL A 4 1.26 -11.82 6.06
C VAL A 4 1.77 -11.14 4.80
N GLU A 5 1.35 -9.89 4.54
CA GLU A 5 1.80 -9.11 3.40
C GLU A 5 3.32 -8.88 3.42
N ARG A 6 3.89 -8.50 4.58
CA ARG A 6 5.33 -8.34 4.74
C ARG A 6 6.07 -9.66 4.52
N ARG A 7 5.60 -10.77 5.11
CA ARG A 7 6.24 -12.09 4.94
C ARG A 7 6.17 -12.57 3.49
N LEU A 8 5.02 -12.39 2.84
CA LEU A 8 4.83 -12.76 1.43
C LEU A 8 5.77 -11.95 0.53
N LEU A 9 5.85 -10.64 0.76
CA LEU A 9 6.74 -9.74 0.02
C LEU A 9 8.22 -10.07 0.26
N THR A 10 8.63 -10.32 1.50
CA THR A 10 9.99 -10.75 1.85
C THR A 10 10.34 -12.06 1.13
N ASN A 11 9.43 -13.04 1.16
CA ASN A 11 9.66 -14.33 0.50
C ASN A 11 9.80 -14.17 -1.01
N ALA A 12 8.95 -13.35 -1.62
CA ALA A 12 9.00 -13.11 -3.06
C ALA A 12 10.27 -12.32 -3.48
N LEU A 13 10.80 -11.46 -2.60
CA LEU A 13 12.07 -10.75 -2.82
C LEU A 13 13.32 -11.63 -2.71
N LEU A 14 13.21 -12.88 -2.21
CA LEU A 14 14.32 -13.83 -2.24
C LEU A 14 14.71 -14.22 -3.68
N ASP A 15 13.74 -14.13 -4.61
CA ASP A 15 14.00 -14.28 -6.04
C ASP A 15 14.17 -12.90 -6.68
N VAL A 16 15.40 -12.62 -7.11
CA VAL A 16 15.80 -11.35 -7.73
C VAL A 16 15.13 -11.10 -9.09
N SER A 17 14.52 -12.12 -9.69
CA SER A 17 13.75 -11.95 -10.94
C SER A 17 12.37 -11.33 -10.72
N ASN A 18 11.87 -11.30 -9.48
CA ASN A 18 10.60 -10.66 -9.13
C ASN A 18 10.75 -9.13 -9.06
N GLN A 19 10.23 -8.44 -10.08
CA GLN A 19 10.32 -6.98 -10.19
C GLN A 19 9.01 -6.25 -9.86
N HIS A 20 7.88 -6.94 -10.01
CA HIS A 20 6.53 -6.36 -9.86
C HIS A 20 5.70 -7.19 -8.89
N PHE A 21 5.02 -6.50 -7.97
CA PHE A 21 4.17 -7.12 -6.96
C PHE A 21 2.77 -6.52 -7.06
N VAL A 22 1.75 -7.37 -7.02
CA VAL A 22 0.35 -6.95 -7.05
C VAL A 22 -0.40 -7.69 -5.95
N LEU A 23 -1.16 -6.96 -5.15
CA LEU A 23 -2.09 -7.52 -4.18
C LEU A 23 -3.49 -7.53 -4.81
N LEU A 24 -4.12 -8.71 -4.89
CA LEU A 24 -5.45 -8.91 -5.45
C LEU A 24 -6.32 -9.72 -4.48
N SER A 25 -7.62 -9.49 -4.54
CA SER A 25 -8.66 -10.29 -3.89
C SER A 25 -9.34 -11.18 -4.92
N GLU A 26 -9.95 -12.28 -4.47
CA GLU A 26 -10.81 -13.15 -5.31
C GLU A 26 -12.00 -12.39 -5.93
N THR A 27 -12.37 -11.25 -5.33
CA THR A 27 -13.44 -10.37 -5.82
C THR A 27 -12.96 -9.32 -6.83
N CYS A 28 -11.67 -9.28 -7.17
CA CYS A 28 -11.14 -8.35 -8.16
C CYS A 28 -11.47 -8.83 -9.58
N ILE A 29 -12.29 -8.06 -10.28
CA ILE A 29 -12.68 -8.34 -11.67
C ILE A 29 -11.89 -7.40 -12.59
N PRO A 30 -11.11 -7.92 -13.56
CA PRO A 30 -10.38 -7.09 -14.51
C PRO A 30 -11.34 -6.34 -15.42
N LEU A 31 -11.16 -5.03 -15.56
CA LEU A 31 -11.96 -4.18 -16.46
C LEU A 31 -11.35 -4.05 -17.85
N PHE A 32 -10.06 -4.36 -18.00
CA PHE A 32 -9.32 -4.29 -19.24
C PHE A 32 -8.61 -5.62 -19.50
N ASP A 33 -8.28 -5.88 -20.77
CA ASP A 33 -7.53 -7.08 -21.13
C ASP A 33 -6.10 -7.06 -20.56
N PHE A 34 -5.49 -8.25 -20.54
CA PHE A 34 -4.15 -8.43 -20.01
C PHE A 34 -3.10 -7.61 -20.78
N SER A 35 -3.21 -7.50 -22.11
CA SER A 35 -2.21 -6.82 -22.93
C SER A 35 -2.22 -5.31 -22.69
N PHE A 36 -3.40 -4.72 -22.50
CA PHE A 36 -3.54 -3.34 -22.05
C PHE A 36 -2.95 -3.16 -20.65
N THR A 37 -3.39 -3.97 -19.69
CA THR A 37 -2.98 -3.87 -18.27
C THR A 37 -1.48 -4.04 -18.09
N HIS A 38 -0.89 -5.07 -18.71
CA HIS A 38 0.54 -5.34 -18.69
C HIS A 38 1.34 -4.16 -19.28
N ARG A 39 0.99 -3.68 -20.47
CA ARG A 39 1.69 -2.53 -21.07
C ARG A 39 1.56 -1.27 -20.23
N TYR A 40 0.42 -1.05 -19.59
CA TYR A 40 0.20 0.08 -18.70
C TYR A 40 1.12 0.02 -17.47
N LEU A 41 1.17 -1.13 -16.81
CA LEU A 41 2.00 -1.35 -15.63
C LEU A 41 3.50 -1.28 -15.96
N MET A 42 3.95 -1.98 -17.01
CA MET A 42 5.37 -2.09 -17.36
C MET A 42 5.98 -0.79 -17.92
N ARG A 43 5.15 0.16 -18.38
CA ARG A 43 5.61 1.48 -18.85
C ARG A 43 5.58 2.55 -17.75
N SER A 44 4.97 2.26 -16.61
CA SER A 44 4.94 3.17 -15.47
C SER A 44 6.28 3.14 -14.72
N LYS A 45 6.73 4.32 -14.29
CA LYS A 45 7.84 4.45 -13.33
C LYS A 45 7.36 4.50 -11.87
N TYR A 46 6.05 4.56 -11.67
CA TYR A 46 5.43 4.71 -10.36
C TYR A 46 4.72 3.43 -9.92
N SER A 47 4.76 3.18 -8.61
CA SER A 47 3.88 2.21 -7.95
C SER A 47 2.51 2.83 -7.66
N PHE A 48 1.47 2.02 -7.80
CA PHE A 48 0.08 2.47 -7.65
C PHE A 48 -0.45 2.08 -6.28
N VAL A 49 -0.30 3.00 -5.32
CA VAL A 49 -0.79 2.85 -3.95
C VAL A 49 -1.67 4.05 -3.64
N GLU A 50 -2.88 3.78 -3.17
CA GLU A 50 -3.82 4.83 -2.75
C GLU A 50 -3.40 5.38 -1.39
N THR A 51 -3.22 6.69 -1.33
CA THR A 51 -2.84 7.42 -0.13
C THR A 51 -3.93 8.40 0.23
N PHE A 52 -4.37 8.39 1.48
CA PHE A 52 -5.36 9.35 1.97
C PHE A 52 -4.66 10.61 2.48
N ASP A 53 -4.73 11.69 1.71
CA ASP A 53 -4.45 13.06 2.16
C ASP A 53 -5.77 13.79 2.45
N ASP A 54 -6.64 13.18 3.27
CA ASP A 54 -7.87 13.84 3.71
C ASP A 54 -7.57 14.67 4.98
N PRO A 55 -7.74 16.00 4.98
CA PRO A 55 -7.56 16.84 6.17
C PRO A 55 -8.63 16.61 7.27
N GLY A 56 -9.53 15.65 7.08
CA GLY A 56 -10.54 15.27 8.06
C GLY A 56 -9.99 14.90 9.45
N PRO A 57 -10.83 15.01 10.50
CA PRO A 57 -10.41 14.89 11.91
C PRO A 57 -9.82 13.51 12.29
N GLY A 58 -9.90 12.51 11.42
CA GLY A 58 -9.30 11.20 11.61
C GLY A 58 -7.80 11.10 11.29
N VAL A 59 -7.19 12.10 10.62
CA VAL A 59 -5.82 12.00 10.06
C VAL A 59 -4.78 12.83 10.82
N LYS A 60 -5.20 13.83 11.60
CA LYS A 60 -4.30 14.72 12.36
C LYS A 60 -3.50 13.92 13.41
N GLY A 61 -2.18 13.82 13.23
CA GLY A 61 -1.26 13.13 14.14
C GLY A 61 -0.84 11.71 13.73
N ARG A 62 -1.23 11.21 12.55
CA ARG A 62 -0.81 9.88 12.05
C ARG A 62 0.63 9.82 11.56
N TYR A 63 1.23 10.96 11.23
CA TYR A 63 2.59 11.07 10.72
C TYR A 63 3.50 11.67 11.79
N ASP A 64 4.48 10.91 12.24
CA ASP A 64 5.55 11.42 13.11
C ASP A 64 6.70 11.90 12.22
N PRO A 65 7.03 13.20 12.23
CA PRO A 65 8.13 13.76 11.45
C PRO A 65 9.48 13.08 11.72
N LYS A 66 9.64 12.44 12.89
CA LYS A 66 10.87 11.74 13.29
C LYS A 66 11.10 10.43 12.53
N LEU A 67 10.13 9.96 11.74
CA LEU A 67 10.27 8.76 10.89
C LEU A 67 10.90 9.07 9.52
N GLN A 68 11.29 10.31 9.25
CA GLN A 68 12.09 10.64 8.05
C GLN A 68 13.56 10.24 8.28
N SER A 69 13.94 9.01 7.95
CA SER A 69 15.35 8.67 7.68
C SER A 69 15.61 8.59 6.18
N GLU A 70 16.81 8.99 5.78
CA GLU A 70 17.33 8.87 4.42
C GLU A 70 17.28 7.42 3.94
N ILE A 71 16.67 7.22 2.77
CA ILE A 71 16.72 5.96 2.05
C ILE A 71 17.67 6.12 0.90
N THR A 72 18.67 5.23 0.85
CA THR A 72 19.62 5.14 -0.26
C THR A 72 18.87 4.70 -1.52
N THR A 73 18.92 5.58 -2.51
CA THR A 73 18.32 5.48 -3.84
C THR A 73 18.87 4.28 -4.62
N ASN A 74 18.08 3.21 -4.74
CA ASN A 74 18.05 2.29 -5.91
C ASN A 74 17.14 1.06 -5.72
N ASN A 75 16.60 0.82 -4.53
CA ASN A 75 15.80 -0.37 -4.28
C ASN A 75 14.32 -0.11 -4.54
N GLY A 76 13.63 -1.04 -5.21
CA GLY A 76 12.21 -0.94 -5.51
C GLY A 76 11.35 -0.77 -4.25
N VAL A 77 10.15 -0.19 -4.43
CA VAL A 77 9.16 0.13 -3.37
C VAL A 77 8.92 -1.04 -2.40
N ALA A 78 9.01 -2.29 -2.88
CA ALA A 78 8.90 -3.49 -2.07
C ALA A 78 9.98 -3.62 -0.97
N VAL A 79 11.22 -3.25 -1.28
CA VAL A 79 12.34 -3.30 -0.32
C VAL A 79 12.16 -2.23 0.75
N VAL A 80 11.66 -1.04 0.39
CA VAL A 80 11.32 0.01 1.35
C VAL A 80 10.31 -0.50 2.37
N ILE A 81 9.27 -1.20 1.90
CA ILE A 81 8.27 -1.80 2.78
C ILE A 81 8.93 -2.79 3.74
N VAL A 82 9.65 -3.80 3.23
CA VAL A 82 10.24 -4.86 4.08
C VAL A 82 11.27 -4.31 5.07
N ASN A 83 12.11 -3.38 4.65
CA ASN A 83 13.16 -2.81 5.49
C ASN A 83 12.61 -1.85 6.57
N GLU A 84 11.39 -1.34 6.41
CA GLU A 84 10.78 -0.44 7.40
C GLU A 84 10.31 -1.19 8.65
N THR A 85 11.06 -1.03 9.74
CA THR A 85 10.80 -1.67 11.03
C THR A 85 10.20 -0.73 12.07
N ALA A 86 10.44 0.58 11.98
CA ALA A 86 9.97 1.54 12.98
C ALA A 86 8.46 1.80 12.88
N CYS A 87 7.96 2.05 11.65
CA CYS A 87 6.52 2.12 11.41
C CYS A 87 5.83 0.80 11.76
N TYR A 88 6.48 -0.33 11.51
CA TYR A 88 5.95 -1.68 11.77
C TYR A 88 5.87 -2.00 13.28
N ALA A 89 6.90 -1.65 14.06
CA ALA A 89 6.93 -1.85 15.50
C ALA A 89 5.87 -0.99 16.21
N ARG A 90 5.78 0.30 15.87
CA ARG A 90 4.77 1.21 16.42
C ARG A 90 3.34 0.78 16.08
N SER A 91 3.17 0.21 14.88
CA SER A 91 1.95 -0.47 14.42
C SER A 91 1.48 -1.55 15.40
N HIS A 92 2.43 -2.28 15.98
CA HIS A 92 2.18 -3.38 16.91
C HIS A 92 1.89 -2.89 18.35
N GLU A 93 2.50 -1.77 18.75
CA GLU A 93 2.35 -1.15 20.07
C GLU A 93 1.01 -0.43 20.26
N LEU A 94 0.46 0.19 19.21
CA LEU A 94 -0.78 0.98 19.30
C LEU A 94 -2.06 0.14 19.44
N GLY A 95 -1.97 -1.19 19.40
CA GLY A 95 -3.09 -2.12 19.60
C GLY A 95 -4.13 -2.11 18.48
N LYS A 96 -4.98 -3.15 18.44
CA LYS A 96 -6.01 -3.40 17.40
C LYS A 96 -7.10 -2.32 17.26
N GLY A 97 -7.09 -1.28 18.11
CA GLY A 97 -8.24 -0.41 18.33
C GLY A 97 -8.25 0.92 17.58
N VAL A 98 -7.10 1.45 17.12
CA VAL A 98 -7.06 2.88 16.75
C VAL A 98 -7.18 3.13 15.26
N ILE A 99 -6.60 2.34 14.36
CA ILE A 99 -6.77 2.52 12.89
C ILE A 99 -6.59 1.14 12.25
N VAL A 100 -7.36 0.84 11.20
CA VAL A 100 -7.24 -0.38 10.37
C VAL A 100 -5.83 -0.40 9.75
N LEU A 101 -4.90 -0.97 10.50
CA LEU A 101 -3.46 -0.93 10.30
C LEU A 101 -3.04 -1.59 8.99
N ASP A 102 -3.74 -2.65 8.59
CA ASP A 102 -3.64 -3.30 7.30
C ASP A 102 -3.94 -2.37 6.13
N LYS A 103 -5.00 -1.55 6.21
CA LYS A 103 -5.35 -0.64 5.12
C LYS A 103 -4.41 0.55 4.98
N HIS A 104 -3.64 0.87 6.02
CA HIS A 104 -2.88 2.12 6.07
C HIS A 104 -1.37 1.91 6.19
N TYR A 105 -0.87 0.73 6.53
CA TYR A 105 0.55 0.49 6.74
C TYR A 105 1.38 0.77 5.48
N ILE A 106 1.09 0.07 4.37
CA ILE A 106 1.82 0.25 3.11
C ILE A 106 1.71 1.69 2.60
N PRO A 107 0.51 2.30 2.50
CA PRO A 107 0.39 3.72 2.13
C PRO A 107 1.20 4.65 3.04
N THR A 108 1.14 4.49 4.37
CA THR A 108 1.84 5.34 5.33
C THR A 108 3.36 5.24 5.16
N VAL A 109 3.89 4.02 5.07
CA VAL A 109 5.33 3.81 4.87
C VAL A 109 5.76 4.48 3.58
N LEU A 110 5.05 4.26 2.47
CA LEU A 110 5.47 4.79 1.18
C LEU A 110 5.32 6.31 1.07
N THR A 111 4.29 6.92 1.68
CA THR A 111 4.16 8.37 1.73
C THR A 111 5.30 9.03 2.51
N ILE A 112 5.75 8.43 3.61
CA ILE A 112 6.86 8.97 4.42
C ILE A 112 8.21 8.71 3.75
N ARG A 113 8.39 7.51 3.20
CA ARG A 113 9.71 6.96 2.82
C ARG A 113 10.04 7.07 1.35
N ALA A 114 9.04 6.95 0.49
CA ALA A 114 9.22 6.87 -0.95
C ALA A 114 8.13 7.64 -1.74
N PRO A 115 7.77 8.89 -1.35
CA PRO A 115 6.65 9.61 -1.96
C PRO A 115 6.85 9.85 -3.46
N HIS A 116 8.10 10.02 -3.90
CA HIS A 116 8.43 10.24 -5.31
C HIS A 116 8.31 8.99 -6.19
N PHE A 117 8.11 7.81 -5.60
CA PHE A 117 7.96 6.54 -6.32
C PHE A 117 6.52 6.06 -6.42
N ILE A 118 5.56 6.76 -5.81
CA ILE A 118 4.14 6.39 -5.81
C ILE A 118 3.28 7.39 -6.58
N ALA A 119 2.19 6.89 -7.18
CA ALA A 119 1.24 7.70 -7.96
C ALA A 119 0.11 8.31 -7.12
N ASN A 120 0.08 8.07 -5.81
CA ASN A 120 -0.98 8.48 -4.87
C ASN A 120 -2.41 8.08 -5.32
N ARG A 121 -2.53 6.92 -5.98
CA ARG A 121 -3.81 6.30 -6.38
C ARG A 121 -3.66 4.80 -6.59
N SER A 122 -4.74 4.06 -6.35
CA SER A 122 -4.86 2.65 -6.73
C SER A 122 -5.31 2.50 -8.19
N LEU A 123 -5.15 1.30 -8.76
CA LEU A 123 -5.72 0.92 -10.06
C LEU A 123 -7.05 0.16 -9.91
N THR A 124 -7.47 -0.09 -8.68
CA THR A 124 -8.72 -0.76 -8.35
C THR A 124 -9.80 0.28 -8.14
N TRP A 125 -10.96 0.07 -8.73
CA TRP A 125 -12.15 0.87 -8.43
C TRP A 125 -13.04 0.11 -7.47
N THR A 126 -13.49 0.78 -6.41
CA THR A 126 -14.38 0.20 -5.41
C THR A 126 -15.62 1.06 -5.26
N MET A 127 -16.80 0.48 -5.45
CA MET A 127 -18.05 1.16 -5.16
C MET A 127 -18.37 1.04 -3.68
N TRP A 128 -18.49 2.17 -2.99
CA TRP A 128 -18.87 2.22 -1.58
C TRP A 128 -20.37 2.53 -1.46
N LYS A 129 -21.12 1.74 -0.67
CA LYS A 129 -22.48 2.11 -0.26
C LYS A 129 -22.40 3.04 0.96
N LYS A 130 -23.14 4.15 0.95
CA LYS A 130 -23.13 5.19 2.00
C LYS A 130 -23.52 4.67 3.40
N ASP A 131 -24.13 3.48 3.48
CA ASP A 131 -24.92 3.06 4.64
C ASP A 131 -24.24 1.94 5.45
N HIS A 132 -23.07 1.46 5.01
CA HIS A 132 -22.39 0.30 5.62
C HIS A 132 -20.95 0.63 5.99
N LYS A 133 -20.75 0.99 7.27
CA LYS A 133 -19.54 0.90 8.13
C LYS A 133 -18.18 0.52 7.46
N GLY A 134 -17.81 1.12 6.33
CA GLY A 134 -16.55 0.86 5.62
C GLY A 134 -16.47 -0.46 4.83
N HIS A 135 -17.59 -0.99 4.31
CA HIS A 135 -17.60 -2.17 3.42
C HIS A 135 -18.04 -1.84 1.99
N SER A 136 -17.33 -2.42 1.02
CA SER A 136 -17.59 -2.24 -0.42
C SER A 136 -18.93 -2.87 -0.81
N ALA A 137 -19.60 -2.28 -1.80
CA ALA A 137 -20.78 -2.87 -2.42
C ALA A 137 -20.38 -4.10 -3.25
N THR A 138 -21.04 -5.23 -3.02
CA THR A 138 -20.92 -6.41 -3.88
C THR A 138 -21.73 -6.23 -5.16
N PHE A 139 -21.16 -6.67 -6.29
CA PHE A 139 -21.93 -6.89 -7.51
C PHE A 139 -22.76 -8.17 -7.29
N SER A 140 -24.08 -8.05 -7.39
CA SER A 140 -25.06 -9.14 -7.31
C SER A 140 -25.60 -9.46 -8.70
#